data_AF-Q7UR10-F1
#
_entry.id   AF-Q7UR10-F1
#
_cell.length_a   1.000
_cell.length_b   1.000
_cell.length_c   1.000
_cell.angle_alpha   90.00
_cell.angle_beta   90.00
_cell.angle_gamma   90.00
#
_symmetry.space_group_name_H-M   'P 1'
#
loop_
_entity.id
_entity.type
_entity.pdbx_description
1 polymer ?
#
loop_
_entity_poly.entity_id
_entity_poly.type
_entity_poly.pdbx_seq_one_letter_code
_entity_poly.pdbx_strand_id
1 'polypeptide(L)'
;MYSMVPSRDQSDDGAKLPLHTDMQCLRNRIDSETRYGSRVMASYQTHWPLPSVESRRLRSTLTAIKKPNNVCMLVRRKLRNSQIQPACYHRRMPNSDSQSTDAFIPKWIISGGQTGVDRGALDAAIELHLPHGGWCPAGRIAEDGRIPDRYLLQEHASRHYPDRTEQNVIDTDATLILYRERISGGTALTKRICRRESRPFLAVNLDSPKTAAKRIRTWLEEHRPENLNVAGPRESNSPGIGEQTKTLLVHILQGGGDIQSSLF
;
A
#
# COMPACT_ATOMS: atom_id res chain seq x y z
N MET A 1 -23.52 -77.61 -14.50
CA MET A 1 -22.57 -77.13 -15.54
C MET A 1 -22.32 -75.66 -15.24
N TYR A 2 -21.17 -75.13 -14.84
CA TYR A 2 -19.73 -75.41 -14.94
C TYR A 2 -19.10 -75.29 -13.53
N SER A 3 -18.10 -76.03 -13.04
CA SER A 3 -16.79 -76.48 -13.56
C SER A 3 -15.70 -75.39 -13.62
N MET A 4 -14.71 -75.57 -12.72
CA MET A 4 -13.25 -75.46 -12.91
C MET A 4 -12.47 -74.20 -12.48
N VAL A 5 -11.61 -74.45 -11.47
CA VAL A 5 -10.14 -74.25 -11.38
C VAL A 5 -9.58 -72.82 -11.27
N PRO A 6 -8.77 -72.53 -10.22
CA PRO A 6 -7.81 -71.44 -10.20
C PRO A 6 -6.45 -71.89 -10.76
N SER A 7 -5.88 -71.11 -11.68
CA SER A 7 -4.53 -71.29 -12.22
C SER A 7 -3.46 -70.71 -11.30
N ARG A 8 -2.46 -71.53 -10.96
CA ARG A 8 -1.15 -71.16 -10.43
C ARG A 8 -0.15 -71.03 -11.58
N ASP A 9 0.78 -70.08 -11.47
CA ASP A 9 2.24 -70.25 -11.65
C ASP A 9 2.91 -68.91 -11.32
N GLN A 10 3.78 -68.81 -10.31
CA GLN A 10 5.14 -69.37 -10.07
C GLN A 10 6.27 -68.44 -10.57
N SER A 11 7.03 -67.93 -9.60
CA SER A 11 8.51 -67.85 -9.51
C SER A 11 8.86 -66.65 -8.60
N ASP A 12 9.32 -66.90 -7.37
CA ASP A 12 10.76 -66.92 -6.97
C ASP A 12 11.46 -65.58 -7.25
N ASP A 13 12.21 -64.94 -6.35
CA ASP A 13 12.86 -65.44 -5.15
C ASP A 13 13.46 -64.25 -4.36
N GLY A 14 13.82 -64.52 -3.11
CA GLY A 14 14.97 -63.92 -2.41
C GLY A 14 15.06 -62.38 -2.26
N ALA A 15 14.62 -61.78 -1.15
CA ALA A 15 15.34 -61.72 0.13
C ALA A 15 16.55 -60.75 0.19
N LYS A 16 16.46 -59.89 1.23
CA LYS A 16 17.53 -59.28 2.05
C LYS A 16 18.14 -57.94 1.60
N LEU A 17 17.73 -56.92 2.36
CA LEU A 17 18.56 -55.78 2.80
C LEU A 17 19.98 -56.22 3.19
N PRO A 18 20.96 -55.32 3.01
CA PRO A 18 21.84 -55.02 4.13
C PRO A 18 22.03 -53.52 4.37
N LEU A 19 22.26 -53.25 5.66
CA LEU A 19 22.72 -52.01 6.27
C LEU A 19 24.15 -51.64 5.84
N HIS A 20 24.41 -50.33 5.89
CA HIS A 20 25.70 -49.66 6.18
C HIS A 20 26.91 -49.88 5.28
N THR A 21 27.27 -48.82 4.52
CA THR A 21 28.60 -48.25 4.16
C THR A 21 28.35 -47.36 2.91
N ASP A 22 28.94 -46.20 2.65
CA ASP A 22 30.01 -45.44 3.26
C ASP A 22 29.86 -43.96 2.87
N MET A 23 30.16 -43.08 3.82
CA MET A 23 30.31 -41.64 3.65
C MET A 23 31.62 -41.35 2.90
N GLN A 24 31.60 -41.21 1.57
CA GLN A 24 32.63 -40.50 0.76
C GLN A 24 32.37 -40.63 -0.75
N CYS A 25 31.47 -39.84 -1.36
CA CYS A 25 31.57 -39.53 -2.81
C CYS A 25 30.72 -38.37 -3.34
N LEU A 26 30.41 -37.33 -2.54
CA LEU A 26 29.68 -36.14 -3.02
C LEU A 26 30.35 -34.83 -2.60
N ARG A 27 31.69 -34.81 -2.59
CA ARG A 27 32.50 -33.60 -2.61
C ARG A 27 33.30 -33.61 -3.90
N ASN A 28 33.23 -32.48 -4.63
CA ASN A 28 33.96 -32.11 -5.84
C ASN A 28 33.16 -32.20 -7.15
N ARG A 29 32.24 -31.25 -7.33
CA ARG A 29 32.02 -30.58 -8.62
C ARG A 29 31.44 -29.18 -8.39
N ILE A 30 32.25 -28.32 -7.81
CA ILE A 30 32.09 -26.87 -7.87
C ILE A 30 33.43 -26.37 -8.39
N ASP A 31 33.47 -26.04 -9.68
CA ASP A 31 34.05 -24.80 -10.21
C ASP A 31 34.34 -24.90 -11.71
N SER A 32 34.31 -23.72 -12.33
CA SER A 32 34.70 -23.35 -13.70
C SER A 32 33.58 -23.34 -14.76
N GLU A 33 32.84 -22.22 -14.78
CA GLU A 33 32.75 -21.25 -15.89
C GLU A 33 31.30 -20.83 -16.23
N THR A 34 30.97 -19.61 -16.67
CA THR A 34 31.52 -18.25 -16.54
C THR A 34 30.40 -17.33 -17.05
N ARG A 35 30.05 -16.31 -16.25
CA ARG A 35 29.59 -14.96 -16.63
C ARG A 35 28.65 -14.81 -17.85
N TYR A 36 27.38 -14.53 -17.56
CA TYR A 36 26.75 -13.29 -18.01
C TYR A 36 25.61 -12.93 -17.05
N GLY A 37 25.54 -11.66 -16.66
CA GLY A 37 24.77 -11.19 -15.52
C GLY A 37 23.27 -11.46 -15.65
N SER A 38 22.71 -12.12 -14.64
CA SER A 38 21.31 -12.03 -14.27
C SER A 38 21.26 -12.19 -12.76
N ARG A 39 21.57 -11.10 -12.04
CA ARG A 39 21.29 -11.02 -10.62
C ARG A 39 19.77 -10.94 -10.51
N VAL A 40 19.11 -12.09 -10.48
CA VAL A 40 17.73 -12.20 -10.00
C VAL A 40 17.83 -11.81 -8.52
N MET A 41 17.70 -10.52 -8.24
CA MET A 41 17.33 -10.05 -6.91
C MET A 41 15.91 -10.57 -6.71
N ALA A 42 15.80 -11.78 -6.16
CA ALA A 42 14.58 -12.18 -5.48
C ALA A 42 14.42 -11.17 -4.33
N SER A 43 13.72 -10.07 -4.59
CA SER A 43 13.28 -9.16 -3.56
C SER A 43 12.30 -9.96 -2.71
N TYR A 44 12.79 -10.49 -1.60
CA TYR A 44 11.93 -10.97 -0.54
C TYR A 44 11.10 -9.77 -0.10
N GLN A 45 9.91 -9.58 -0.69
CA GLN A 45 8.94 -8.62 -0.19
C GLN A 45 8.58 -9.10 1.22
N THR A 46 9.12 -8.39 2.21
CA THR A 46 8.83 -8.66 3.61
C THR A 46 7.34 -8.45 3.84
N HIS A 47 6.72 -9.23 4.71
CA HIS A 47 5.34 -8.96 5.13
C HIS A 47 5.28 -7.57 5.78
N TRP A 48 4.13 -6.91 5.67
CA TRP A 48 3.86 -5.64 6.35
C TRP A 48 4.23 -5.72 7.85
N PRO A 49 5.29 -5.02 8.32
CA PRO A 49 5.72 -5.11 9.70
C PRO A 49 4.66 -4.46 10.59
N LEU A 50 4.00 -5.27 11.41
CA LEU A 50 3.00 -4.78 12.34
C LEU A 50 3.64 -3.80 13.32
N PRO A 51 3.01 -2.63 13.59
CA PRO A 51 3.49 -1.74 14.64
C PRO A 51 3.49 -2.49 15.98
N SER A 52 4.60 -2.39 16.72
CA SER A 52 4.71 -2.95 18.07
C SER A 52 3.57 -2.43 18.96
N VAL A 53 3.09 -3.23 19.91
CA VAL A 53 1.98 -2.86 20.82
C VAL A 53 2.26 -1.52 21.52
N GLU A 54 3.52 -1.24 21.83
CA GLU A 54 3.98 -0.01 22.47
C GLU A 54 3.90 1.21 21.53
N SER A 55 4.26 1.03 20.25
CA SER A 55 4.10 2.09 19.24
C SER A 55 2.64 2.44 18.96
N ARG A 56 1.69 1.51 19.19
CA ARG A 56 0.24 1.77 19.10
C ARG A 56 -0.25 2.66 20.25
N ARG A 57 0.27 2.47 21.47
CA ARG A 57 -0.10 3.28 22.66
C ARG A 57 0.52 4.68 22.66
N LEU A 58 1.76 4.84 22.19
CA LEU A 58 2.43 6.13 22.15
C LEU A 58 1.85 7.07 21.07
N ARG A 59 1.36 6.51 19.96
CA ARG A 59 0.76 7.30 18.86
C ARG A 59 -0.59 7.91 19.24
N SER A 60 -1.42 7.26 20.08
CA SER A 60 -2.68 7.85 20.57
C SER A 60 -2.46 9.04 21.51
N THR A 61 -1.31 9.11 22.20
CA THR A 61 -0.97 10.22 23.11
C THR A 61 -0.32 11.41 22.42
N LEU A 62 0.44 11.20 21.32
CA LEU A 62 1.16 12.27 20.63
C LEU A 62 0.25 13.19 19.78
N THR A 63 -0.88 12.68 19.26
CA THR A 63 -1.87 13.49 18.52
C THR A 63 -2.52 14.56 19.40
N ALA A 64 -2.60 14.35 20.72
CA ALA A 64 -3.17 15.31 21.66
C ALA A 64 -2.25 16.53 21.95
N ILE A 65 -0.95 16.46 21.60
CA ILE A 65 0.07 17.44 22.03
C ILE A 65 0.40 18.47 20.94
N LYS A 66 -0.03 18.31 19.68
CA LYS A 66 0.16 19.33 18.63
C LYS A 66 -0.90 20.43 18.68
N LYS A 67 -0.75 21.35 19.63
CA LYS A 67 -1.11 22.77 19.45
C LYS A 67 0.03 23.65 19.96
N PRO A 68 0.50 24.59 19.14
CA PRO A 68 0.83 25.89 19.69
C PRO A 68 0.08 27.01 18.96
N ASN A 69 -0.40 27.92 19.79
CA ASN A 69 -0.97 29.21 19.45
C ASN A 69 0.01 30.04 18.61
N ASN A 70 -0.47 30.63 17.51
CA ASN A 70 0.21 31.74 16.84
C ASN A 70 -0.68 32.98 16.92
N VAL A 71 -0.56 33.73 18.03
CA VAL A 71 -0.95 35.14 18.07
C VAL A 71 0.33 35.93 17.86
N CYS A 72 0.52 36.46 16.65
CA CYS A 72 1.65 37.30 16.29
C CYS A 72 1.42 38.71 16.88
N MET A 73 2.29 39.14 17.80
CA MET A 73 2.31 40.49 18.32
C MET A 73 2.73 41.48 17.23
N LEU A 74 1.84 42.43 16.94
CA LEU A 74 2.07 43.54 16.02
C LEU A 74 2.92 44.62 16.71
N VAL A 75 4.24 44.61 16.54
CA VAL A 75 5.11 45.72 16.96
C VAL A 75 5.26 46.69 15.80
N ARG A 76 4.49 47.78 15.80
CA ARG A 76 4.68 48.93 14.91
C ARG A 76 5.89 49.73 15.38
N ARG A 77 6.94 49.81 14.57
CA ARG A 77 8.03 50.77 14.76
C ARG A 77 8.10 51.72 13.55
N LYS A 78 7.73 52.98 13.79
CA LYS A 78 7.93 54.13 12.88
C LYS A 78 9.43 54.39 12.73
N LEU A 79 9.92 54.46 11.50
CA LEU A 79 11.11 55.24 11.15
C LEU A 79 10.85 56.02 9.85
N ARG A 80 11.32 57.27 9.86
CA ARG A 80 11.11 58.32 8.85
C ARG A 80 12.25 58.32 7.82
N ASN A 81 11.90 58.79 6.61
CA ASN A 81 12.71 59.44 5.57
C ASN A 81 14.18 59.03 5.38
N SER A 82 14.50 58.51 4.20
CA SER A 82 15.58 59.04 3.34
C SER A 82 15.37 58.58 1.89
N GLN A 83 15.48 59.53 0.94
CA GLN A 83 15.53 59.29 -0.49
C GLN A 83 16.79 58.49 -0.85
N ILE A 84 16.65 57.33 -1.49
CA ILE A 84 17.67 56.74 -2.37
C ILE A 84 16.92 56.01 -3.50
N GLN A 85 17.13 56.43 -4.74
CA GLN A 85 16.64 55.71 -5.92
C GLN A 85 17.38 54.38 -6.08
N PRO A 86 16.72 53.26 -6.41
CA PRO A 86 17.45 52.08 -6.85
C PRO A 86 17.66 52.14 -8.36
N ALA A 87 18.94 52.11 -8.75
CA ALA A 87 19.38 51.85 -10.11
C ALA A 87 18.84 50.48 -10.59
N CYS A 88 18.32 50.47 -11.81
CA CYS A 88 17.85 49.29 -12.51
C CYS A 88 19.01 48.32 -12.78
N TYR A 89 19.26 47.39 -11.86
CA TYR A 89 20.04 46.18 -12.16
C TYR A 89 19.08 45.11 -12.67
N HIS A 90 18.99 44.96 -13.99
CA HIS A 90 18.45 43.74 -14.60
C HIS A 90 19.40 42.58 -14.33
N ARG A 91 19.35 42.05 -13.11
CA ARG A 91 19.84 40.71 -12.81
C ARG A 91 18.85 39.75 -13.46
N ARG A 92 19.21 39.15 -14.59
CA ARG A 92 18.52 37.95 -15.09
C ARG A 92 18.52 36.94 -13.93
N MET A 93 17.35 36.75 -13.33
CA MET A 93 17.09 35.60 -12.48
C MET A 93 17.29 34.38 -13.38
N PRO A 94 18.12 33.39 -13.01
CA PRO A 94 18.05 32.11 -13.70
C PRO A 94 16.62 31.58 -13.52
N ASN A 95 15.98 31.19 -14.63
CA ASN A 95 14.70 30.50 -14.62
C ASN A 95 14.80 29.32 -13.66
N SER A 96 14.19 29.42 -12.49
CA SER A 96 13.96 28.29 -11.59
C SER A 96 12.61 27.67 -11.93
N ASP A 97 12.45 27.24 -13.17
CA ASP A 97 11.34 26.39 -13.62
C ASP A 97 11.73 24.90 -13.57
N SER A 98 12.55 24.53 -12.59
CA SER A 98 12.70 23.16 -12.16
C SER A 98 12.02 23.01 -10.80
N GLN A 99 10.69 23.08 -10.78
CA GLN A 99 9.96 22.55 -9.64
C GLN A 99 10.24 21.04 -9.61
N SER A 100 11.15 20.61 -8.75
CA SER A 100 11.23 19.20 -8.38
C SER A 100 9.94 18.86 -7.64
N THR A 101 8.95 18.36 -8.37
CA THR A 101 7.68 17.86 -7.85
C THR A 101 7.89 16.43 -7.35
N ASP A 102 8.82 16.23 -6.41
CA ASP A 102 8.99 14.93 -5.78
C ASP A 102 7.77 14.70 -4.90
N ALA A 103 6.77 14.01 -5.45
CA ALA A 103 5.57 13.64 -4.71
C ALA A 103 5.96 12.75 -3.53
N PHE A 104 5.45 13.03 -2.33
CA PHE A 104 5.65 12.18 -1.18
C PHE A 104 5.06 10.79 -1.44
N ILE A 105 5.93 9.79 -1.38
CA ILE A 105 5.58 8.39 -1.56
C ILE A 105 5.55 7.71 -0.18
N PRO A 106 4.39 7.20 0.28
CA PRO A 106 4.33 6.37 1.48
C PRO A 106 5.25 5.15 1.34
N LYS A 107 5.90 4.74 2.44
CA LYS A 107 6.74 3.54 2.43
C LYS A 107 5.92 2.28 2.15
N TRP A 108 4.65 2.28 2.56
CA TRP A 108 3.75 1.15 2.39
C TRP A 108 2.33 1.56 2.04
N ILE A 109 1.74 0.82 1.09
CA ILE A 109 0.32 0.90 0.74
C ILE A 109 -0.44 -0.24 1.40
N ILE A 110 -1.40 0.11 2.24
CA ILE A 110 -2.16 -0.83 3.06
C ILE A 110 -3.61 -0.85 2.59
N SER A 111 -4.19 -2.05 2.44
CA SER A 111 -5.61 -2.20 2.16
C SER A 111 -6.16 -3.56 2.55
N GLY A 112 -7.49 -3.74 2.49
CA GLY A 112 -8.17 -4.95 2.97
C GLY A 112 -8.48 -6.02 1.92
N GLY A 113 -8.07 -5.82 0.67
CA GLY A 113 -8.18 -6.81 -0.41
C GLY A 113 -9.59 -7.06 -0.98
N GLN A 114 -10.59 -6.29 -0.54
CA GLN A 114 -11.91 -6.30 -1.18
C GLN A 114 -11.78 -5.85 -2.65
N THR A 115 -12.73 -6.23 -3.51
CA THR A 115 -12.81 -5.63 -4.85
C THR A 115 -12.92 -4.10 -4.77
N GLY A 116 -12.77 -3.41 -5.90
CA GLY A 116 -12.90 -1.96 -5.97
C GLY A 116 -11.65 -1.26 -5.46
N VAL A 117 -11.84 -0.24 -4.64
CA VAL A 117 -10.74 0.63 -4.17
C VAL A 117 -9.63 -0.15 -3.49
N ASP A 118 -9.98 -1.16 -2.68
CA ASP A 118 -8.98 -1.91 -1.92
C ASP A 118 -7.99 -2.63 -2.86
N ARG A 119 -8.47 -3.30 -3.91
CA ARG A 119 -7.60 -3.92 -4.93
C ARG A 119 -6.92 -2.92 -5.85
N GLY A 120 -7.60 -1.85 -6.25
CA GLY A 120 -6.98 -0.78 -7.05
C GLY A 120 -5.74 -0.19 -6.36
N ALA A 121 -5.77 -0.06 -5.04
CA ALA A 121 -4.62 0.39 -4.25
C ALA A 121 -3.47 -0.63 -4.25
N LEU A 122 -3.78 -1.90 -4.05
CA LEU A 122 -2.78 -2.98 -4.05
C LEU A 122 -2.16 -3.17 -5.44
N ASP A 123 -2.97 -3.10 -6.50
CA ASP A 123 -2.52 -3.22 -7.88
C ASP A 123 -1.61 -2.03 -8.27
N ALA A 124 -1.93 -0.81 -7.82
CA ALA A 124 -1.04 0.35 -7.99
C ALA A 124 0.30 0.14 -7.27
N ALA A 125 0.28 -0.36 -6.04
CA ALA A 125 1.51 -0.61 -5.29
C ALA A 125 2.40 -1.66 -5.98
N ILE A 126 1.79 -2.74 -6.50
CA ILE A 126 2.49 -3.78 -7.26
C ILE A 126 3.12 -3.20 -8.52
N GLU A 127 2.37 -2.40 -9.30
CA GLU A 127 2.86 -1.77 -10.53
C GLU A 127 4.03 -0.83 -10.28
N LEU A 128 4.01 -0.10 -9.16
CA LEU A 128 5.07 0.80 -8.75
C LEU A 128 6.22 0.14 -7.99
N HIS A 129 6.17 -1.19 -7.81
CA HIS A 129 7.11 -1.94 -6.97
C HIS A 129 7.22 -1.40 -5.54
N LEU A 130 6.13 -0.83 -5.02
CA LEU A 130 6.02 -0.37 -3.65
C LEU A 130 5.65 -1.52 -2.71
N PRO A 131 6.20 -1.54 -1.48
CA PRO A 131 5.73 -2.44 -0.44
C PRO A 131 4.23 -2.27 -0.18
N HIS A 132 3.52 -3.39 -0.05
CA HIS A 132 2.08 -3.39 0.21
C HIS A 132 1.67 -4.48 1.19
N GLY A 133 0.49 -4.35 1.77
CA GLY A 133 -0.10 -5.36 2.64
C GLY A 133 -1.41 -4.91 3.25
N GLY A 134 -1.71 -5.44 4.44
CA GLY A 134 -2.90 -5.08 5.23
C GLY A 134 -3.68 -6.27 5.75
N TRP A 135 -4.71 -5.98 6.52
CA TRP A 135 -5.58 -6.97 7.15
C TRP A 135 -6.76 -7.32 6.23
N CYS A 136 -6.94 -8.60 5.97
CA CYS A 136 -8.12 -9.15 5.29
C CYS A 136 -8.91 -10.06 6.25
N PRO A 137 -10.18 -10.41 5.94
CA PRO A 137 -10.93 -11.34 6.79
C PRO A 137 -10.30 -12.73 6.82
N ALA A 138 -10.54 -13.49 7.88
CA ALA A 138 -10.21 -14.92 7.94
C ALA A 138 -10.75 -15.66 6.70
N GLY A 139 -9.97 -16.58 6.17
CA GLY A 139 -10.20 -17.26 4.89
C GLY A 139 -9.93 -16.40 3.65
N ARG A 140 -9.35 -15.19 3.82
CA ARG A 140 -9.09 -14.21 2.74
C ARG A 140 -10.32 -13.93 1.89
N ILE A 141 -11.46 -13.65 2.52
CA ILE A 141 -12.74 -13.53 1.79
C ILE A 141 -12.93 -12.12 1.23
N ALA A 142 -13.34 -12.04 -0.03
CA ALA A 142 -13.87 -10.87 -0.71
C ALA A 142 -15.22 -11.19 -1.37
N GLU A 143 -15.86 -10.20 -1.99
CA GLU A 143 -17.18 -10.41 -2.61
C GLU A 143 -17.17 -11.35 -3.81
N ASP A 144 -16.02 -11.47 -4.48
CA ASP A 144 -15.81 -12.32 -5.65
C ASP A 144 -15.06 -13.62 -5.30
N GLY A 145 -15.00 -13.97 -4.02
CA GLY A 145 -14.38 -15.20 -3.53
C GLY A 145 -13.07 -14.93 -2.77
N ARG A 146 -12.14 -15.87 -2.86
CA ARG A 146 -10.86 -15.80 -2.13
C ARG A 146 -9.95 -14.73 -2.74
N ILE A 147 -9.40 -13.85 -1.91
CA ILE A 147 -8.45 -12.81 -2.30
C ILE A 147 -7.16 -13.48 -2.81
N PRO A 148 -6.71 -13.13 -4.03
CA PRO A 148 -5.50 -13.71 -4.63
C PRO A 148 -4.25 -13.60 -3.75
N ASP A 149 -3.35 -14.60 -3.83
CA ASP A 149 -2.13 -14.67 -3.01
C ASP A 149 -1.06 -13.66 -3.43
N ARG A 150 -1.18 -13.06 -4.62
CA ARG A 150 -0.30 -11.94 -5.05
C ARG A 150 -0.38 -10.73 -4.12
N TYR A 151 -1.46 -10.60 -3.35
CA TYR A 151 -1.64 -9.55 -2.37
C TYR A 151 -1.11 -10.01 -1.02
N LEU A 152 -0.08 -9.33 -0.51
CA LEU A 152 0.63 -9.68 0.74
C LEU A 152 -0.16 -9.30 2.01
N LEU A 153 -1.39 -9.82 2.11
CA LEU A 153 -2.32 -9.55 3.19
C LEU A 153 -2.19 -10.57 4.33
N GLN A 154 -2.42 -10.08 5.55
CA GLN A 154 -2.50 -10.87 6.76
C GLN A 154 -3.98 -11.13 7.08
N GLU A 155 -4.30 -12.37 7.47
CA GLU A 155 -5.66 -12.71 7.89
C GLU A 155 -5.92 -12.21 9.31
N HIS A 156 -7.01 -11.47 9.46
CA HIS A 156 -7.59 -11.19 10.76
C HIS A 156 -8.21 -12.47 11.34
N ALA A 157 -8.27 -12.61 12.66
CA ALA A 157 -8.86 -13.79 13.31
C ALA A 157 -10.35 -14.00 13.00
N SER A 158 -11.04 -12.93 12.60
CA SER A 158 -12.47 -12.90 12.30
C SER A 158 -12.74 -12.80 10.80
N ARG A 159 -13.84 -13.43 10.36
CA ARG A 159 -14.36 -13.34 8.98
C ARG A 159 -15.18 -12.06 8.75
N HIS A 160 -15.46 -11.28 9.78
CA HIS A 160 -16.30 -10.08 9.66
C HIS A 160 -15.51 -8.90 9.04
N TYR A 161 -16.08 -8.29 8.01
CA TYR A 161 -15.45 -7.15 7.32
C TYR A 161 -15.18 -5.92 8.21
N PRO A 162 -16.03 -5.56 9.19
CA PRO A 162 -15.71 -4.46 10.10
C PRO A 162 -14.38 -4.63 10.84
N ASP A 163 -14.07 -5.82 11.30
CA ASP A 163 -12.90 -6.07 12.16
C ASP A 163 -11.59 -5.80 11.42
N ARG A 164 -11.45 -6.33 10.19
CA ARG A 164 -10.29 -6.02 9.34
C ARG A 164 -10.23 -4.54 8.95
N THR A 165 -11.39 -3.89 8.79
CA THR A 165 -11.45 -2.47 8.42
C THR A 165 -10.93 -1.62 9.57
N GLU A 166 -11.33 -1.95 10.79
CA GLU A 166 -10.85 -1.31 12.01
C GLU A 166 -9.35 -1.51 12.20
N GLN A 167 -8.87 -2.74 12.06
CA GLN A 167 -7.45 -3.04 12.24
C GLN A 167 -6.57 -2.30 11.22
N ASN A 168 -6.98 -2.19 9.95
CA ASN A 168 -6.27 -1.40 8.94
C ASN A 168 -6.20 0.09 9.28
N VAL A 169 -7.25 0.66 9.89
CA VAL A 169 -7.24 2.07 10.34
C VAL A 169 -6.32 2.26 11.55
N ILE A 170 -6.33 1.32 12.51
CA ILE A 170 -5.54 1.41 13.74
C ILE A 170 -4.04 1.24 13.48
N ASP A 171 -3.66 0.32 12.60
CA ASP A 171 -2.25 -0.04 12.34
C ASP A 171 -1.58 0.83 11.26
N THR A 172 -2.27 1.87 10.78
CA THR A 172 -1.72 2.83 9.80
C THR A 172 -1.62 4.24 10.35
N ASP A 173 -0.83 5.06 9.67
CA ASP A 173 -0.59 6.45 10.05
C ASP A 173 -1.73 7.35 9.61
N ALA A 174 -2.29 7.05 8.44
CA ALA A 174 -3.42 7.77 7.89
C ALA A 174 -4.23 6.90 6.93
N THR A 175 -5.47 7.30 6.69
CA THR A 175 -6.37 6.62 5.74
C THR A 175 -6.81 7.56 4.61
N LEU A 176 -6.53 7.18 3.37
CA LEU A 176 -7.13 7.77 2.17
C LEU A 176 -8.43 7.02 1.84
N ILE A 177 -9.54 7.75 1.86
CA ILE A 177 -10.87 7.22 1.53
C ILE A 177 -11.28 7.72 0.15
N LEU A 178 -11.40 6.83 -0.82
CA LEU A 178 -11.82 7.14 -2.18
C LEU A 178 -13.27 6.70 -2.41
N TYR A 179 -14.04 7.51 -3.12
CA TYR A 179 -15.44 7.23 -3.43
C TYR A 179 -15.88 7.97 -4.69
N ARG A 180 -17.03 7.60 -5.24
CA ARG A 180 -17.80 8.39 -6.21
C ARG A 180 -19.12 8.81 -5.59
N GLU A 181 -19.67 9.93 -6.04
CA GLU A 181 -20.92 10.51 -5.55
C GLU A 181 -20.94 10.74 -4.04
N ARG A 182 -21.40 9.74 -3.26
CA ARG A 182 -21.60 9.81 -1.82
C ARG A 182 -20.98 8.62 -1.08
N ILE A 183 -20.46 8.92 0.11
CA ILE A 183 -19.94 7.89 1.02
C ILE A 183 -21.12 7.12 1.64
N SER A 184 -21.08 5.79 1.55
CA SER A 184 -22.10 4.90 2.13
C SER A 184 -21.49 3.56 2.57
N GLY A 185 -22.28 2.71 3.23
CA GLY A 185 -21.91 1.33 3.58
C GLY A 185 -20.56 1.19 4.30
N GLY A 186 -19.72 0.27 3.83
CA GLY A 186 -18.38 0.02 4.36
C GLY A 186 -17.47 1.27 4.33
N THR A 187 -17.56 2.10 3.29
CA THR A 187 -16.80 3.35 3.21
C THR A 187 -17.18 4.33 4.33
N ALA A 188 -18.48 4.41 4.67
CA ALA A 188 -18.96 5.23 5.77
C ALA A 188 -18.51 4.67 7.14
N LEU A 189 -18.40 3.35 7.27
CA LEU A 189 -17.81 2.70 8.43
C LEU A 189 -16.34 3.10 8.60
N THR A 190 -15.51 2.99 7.56
CA THR A 190 -14.09 3.39 7.60
C THR A 190 -13.93 4.83 8.09
N LYS A 191 -14.72 5.76 7.56
CA LYS A 191 -14.70 7.17 7.98
C LYS A 191 -15.08 7.35 9.46
N ARG A 192 -16.07 6.60 9.97
CA ARG A 192 -16.45 6.61 11.39
C ARG A 192 -15.34 6.07 12.28
N ILE A 193 -14.69 4.99 11.88
CA ILE A 193 -13.56 4.40 12.61
C ILE A 193 -12.41 5.40 12.66
N CYS A 194 -12.03 6.04 11.54
CA CYS A 194 -10.97 7.04 11.54
C CYS A 194 -11.24 8.17 12.55
N ARG A 195 -12.50 8.64 12.62
CA ARG A 195 -12.92 9.64 13.62
C ARG A 195 -12.84 9.12 15.05
N ARG A 196 -13.35 7.90 15.30
CA ARG A 196 -13.35 7.28 16.63
C ARG A 196 -11.94 7.07 17.16
N GLU A 197 -11.04 6.56 16.32
CA GLU A 197 -9.64 6.27 16.65
C GLU A 197 -8.72 7.49 16.55
N SER A 198 -9.27 8.67 16.24
CA SER A 198 -8.50 9.92 16.03
C SER A 198 -7.36 9.76 15.03
N ARG A 199 -7.59 8.97 13.97
CA ARG A 199 -6.63 8.72 12.89
C ARG A 199 -6.81 9.76 11.78
N PRO A 200 -5.72 10.40 11.30
CA PRO A 200 -5.78 11.27 10.15
C PRO A 200 -6.40 10.58 8.94
N PHE A 201 -7.31 11.24 8.25
CA PHE A 201 -7.89 10.71 7.03
C PHE A 201 -8.26 11.82 6.04
N LEU A 202 -8.20 11.49 4.76
CA LEU A 202 -8.71 12.33 3.68
C LEU A 202 -9.77 11.56 2.92
N ALA A 203 -10.95 12.16 2.74
CA ALA A 203 -11.99 11.63 1.87
C ALA A 203 -12.05 12.43 0.55
N VAL A 204 -11.99 11.73 -0.59
CA VAL A 204 -11.91 12.33 -1.92
C VAL A 204 -12.91 11.69 -2.87
N ASN A 205 -13.71 12.54 -3.53
CA ASN A 205 -14.59 12.12 -4.62
C ASN A 205 -13.77 12.00 -5.92
N LEU A 206 -13.86 10.86 -6.60
CA LEU A 206 -13.20 10.54 -7.86
C LEU A 206 -13.97 11.00 -9.12
N ASP A 207 -15.16 11.57 -9.00
CA ASP A 207 -15.90 12.16 -10.13
C ASP A 207 -15.17 13.38 -10.74
N SER A 208 -14.14 13.90 -10.06
CA SER A 208 -13.28 14.97 -10.55
C SER A 208 -11.80 14.61 -10.36
N PRO A 209 -11.22 13.74 -11.21
CA PRO A 209 -9.90 13.15 -11.01
C PRO A 209 -8.75 14.16 -10.86
N LYS A 210 -8.76 15.25 -11.64
CA LYS A 210 -7.77 16.33 -11.54
C LYS A 210 -7.75 16.97 -10.15
N THR A 211 -8.94 17.32 -9.66
CA THR A 211 -9.12 17.89 -8.31
C THR A 211 -8.77 16.87 -7.23
N ALA A 212 -9.15 15.60 -7.43
CA ALA A 212 -8.83 14.52 -6.53
C ALA A 212 -7.32 14.38 -6.34
N ALA A 213 -6.56 14.28 -7.42
CA ALA A 213 -5.12 14.12 -7.34
C ALA A 213 -4.40 15.30 -6.71
N LYS A 214 -4.78 16.54 -7.05
CA LYS A 214 -4.21 17.73 -6.42
C LYS A 214 -4.42 17.69 -4.90
N ARG A 215 -5.65 17.38 -4.45
CA ARG A 215 -5.98 17.28 -3.02
C ARG A 215 -5.19 16.18 -2.33
N ILE A 216 -5.03 15.02 -2.98
CA ILE A 216 -4.28 13.90 -2.42
C ILE A 216 -2.79 14.25 -2.30
N ARG A 217 -2.16 14.79 -3.36
CA ARG A 217 -0.75 15.21 -3.34
C ARG A 217 -0.48 16.22 -2.22
N THR A 218 -1.28 17.28 -2.14
CA THR A 218 -1.15 18.28 -1.07
C THR A 218 -1.27 17.64 0.32
N TRP A 219 -2.26 16.77 0.52
CA TRP A 219 -2.45 16.13 1.81
C TRP A 219 -1.32 15.17 2.19
N LEU A 220 -0.78 14.41 1.22
CA LEU A 220 0.36 13.51 1.43
C LEU A 220 1.63 14.29 1.79
N GLU A 221 1.88 15.44 1.17
CA GLU A 221 3.01 16.31 1.52
C GLU A 221 2.91 16.89 2.93
N GLU A 222 1.69 17.21 3.37
CA GLU A 222 1.45 17.78 4.70
C GLU A 222 1.54 16.71 5.80
N HIS A 223 1.00 15.51 5.56
CA HIS A 223 0.85 14.48 6.59
C HIS A 223 2.00 13.47 6.61
N ARG A 224 2.63 13.23 5.46
CA ARG A 224 3.74 12.28 5.25
C ARG A 224 3.57 10.94 5.98
N PRO A 225 2.46 10.21 5.77
CA PRO A 225 2.26 8.91 6.40
C PRO A 225 3.29 7.90 5.87
N GLU A 226 4.02 7.21 6.75
CA GLU A 226 4.85 6.09 6.31
C GLU A 226 3.97 4.92 5.86
N ASN A 227 2.85 4.74 6.55
CA ASN A 227 1.85 3.69 6.34
C ASN A 227 0.54 4.32 5.85
N LEU A 228 0.20 4.18 4.57
CA LEU A 228 -1.06 4.71 4.05
C LEU A 228 -2.09 3.61 3.84
N ASN A 229 -3.16 3.62 4.64
CA ASN A 229 -4.35 2.81 4.34
C ASN A 229 -5.14 3.45 3.20
N VAL A 230 -5.55 2.69 2.21
CA VAL A 230 -6.44 3.12 1.14
C VAL A 230 -7.70 2.27 1.17
N ALA A 231 -8.85 2.94 1.23
CA ALA A 231 -10.14 2.28 1.40
C ALA A 231 -11.25 2.95 0.60
N GLY A 232 -12.27 2.18 0.23
CA GLY A 232 -13.42 2.70 -0.50
C GLY A 232 -14.47 1.64 -0.81
N PRO A 233 -15.44 1.92 -1.69
CA PRO A 233 -16.46 0.96 -2.05
C PRO A 233 -15.87 -0.21 -2.86
N ARG A 234 -16.53 -1.35 -2.73
CA ARG A 234 -16.34 -2.55 -3.54
C ARG A 234 -16.87 -2.38 -4.97
N GLU A 235 -16.41 -3.19 -5.91
CA GLU A 235 -16.81 -3.10 -7.32
C GLU A 235 -18.32 -3.15 -7.49
N SER A 236 -19.00 -4.08 -6.80
CA SER A 236 -20.47 -4.21 -6.92
C SER A 236 -21.24 -2.93 -6.54
N ASN A 237 -20.65 -2.06 -5.72
CA ASN A 237 -21.27 -0.81 -5.27
C ASN A 237 -20.84 0.39 -6.13
N SER A 238 -19.73 0.29 -6.86
CA SER A 238 -19.20 1.36 -7.68
C SER A 238 -18.35 0.78 -8.82
N PRO A 239 -18.98 0.29 -9.90
CA PRO A 239 -18.28 -0.41 -10.98
C PRO A 239 -17.20 0.44 -11.64
N GLY A 240 -16.00 -0.13 -11.81
CA GLY A 240 -14.83 0.52 -12.41
C GLY A 240 -13.99 1.35 -11.43
N ILE A 241 -14.38 1.43 -10.15
CA ILE A 241 -13.64 2.27 -9.19
C ILE A 241 -12.27 1.69 -8.83
N GLY A 242 -12.08 0.37 -8.93
CA GLY A 242 -10.77 -0.25 -8.71
C GLY A 242 -9.75 0.21 -9.73
N GLU A 243 -10.08 0.15 -11.02
CA GLU A 243 -9.18 0.62 -12.08
C GLU A 243 -8.95 2.14 -11.98
N GLN A 244 -10.00 2.92 -11.72
CA GLN A 244 -9.85 4.36 -11.51
C GLN A 244 -8.93 4.70 -10.34
N THR A 245 -9.04 3.94 -9.23
CA THR A 245 -8.15 4.06 -8.06
C THR A 245 -6.71 3.75 -8.44
N LYS A 246 -6.50 2.66 -9.16
CA LYS A 246 -5.18 2.23 -9.60
C LYS A 246 -4.50 3.32 -10.43
N THR A 247 -5.15 3.77 -11.50
CA THR A 247 -4.63 4.81 -12.40
C THR A 247 -4.34 6.11 -11.65
N LEU A 248 -5.21 6.50 -10.71
CA LEU A 248 -5.00 7.69 -9.89
C LEU A 248 -3.76 7.59 -9.02
N LEU A 249 -3.59 6.48 -8.30
CA LEU A 249 -2.48 6.30 -7.38
C LEU A 249 -1.15 6.14 -8.13
N VAL A 250 -1.13 5.39 -9.23
CA VAL A 250 0.03 5.29 -10.12
C VAL A 250 0.48 6.67 -10.55
N HIS A 251 -0.44 7.48 -11.07
CA HIS A 251 -0.14 8.83 -11.51
C HIS A 251 0.40 9.73 -10.38
N ILE A 252 -0.25 9.70 -9.21
CA ILE A 252 0.12 10.54 -8.05
C ILE A 252 1.52 10.17 -7.53
N LEU A 253 1.81 8.88 -7.39
CA LEU A 253 2.99 8.37 -6.70
C LEU A 253 4.22 8.25 -7.62
N GLN A 254 4.05 8.17 -8.94
CA GLN A 254 5.17 8.23 -9.89
C GLN A 254 5.78 9.63 -10.04
N GLY A 255 5.18 10.66 -9.43
CA GLY A 255 5.61 12.04 -9.65
C GLY A 255 5.28 12.57 -11.05
N GLY A 256 4.36 11.93 -11.78
CA GLY A 256 3.95 12.39 -13.12
C GLY A 256 3.42 13.84 -13.08
N GLY A 257 3.68 14.61 -14.14
CA GLY A 257 3.21 16.00 -14.32
C GLY A 257 1.69 16.13 -14.42
N ASP A 258 1.18 17.18 -15.07
CA ASP A 258 -0.27 17.47 -15.11
C ASP A 258 -1.14 16.27 -15.55
N ILE A 259 -2.26 16.05 -14.85
CA ILE A 259 -3.26 15.05 -15.25
C ILE A 259 -3.88 15.45 -16.57
N GLN A 260 -3.59 14.68 -17.61
CA GLN A 260 -4.39 14.73 -18.82
C GLN A 260 -5.77 14.12 -18.56
N SER A 261 -6.82 14.77 -19.06
CA SER A 261 -8.20 14.28 -18.91
C SER A 261 -8.44 12.93 -19.59
N SER A 262 -7.54 12.48 -20.45
CA SER A 262 -7.56 11.17 -21.11
C SER A 262 -7.18 10.00 -20.21
N LEU A 263 -6.66 10.27 -19.00
CA LEU A 263 -6.25 9.23 -18.03
C LEU A 263 -7.41 8.69 -17.19
N PHE A 264 -8.61 9.30 -17.25
CA PHE A 264 -9.74 8.96 -16.39
C PHE A 264 -11.08 9.00 -17.12
#